data_AF-A0A373CNV4-F1
#
_entry.id   AF-A0A373CNV4-F1
#
_cell.length_a   1.000
_cell.length_b   1.000
_cell.length_c   1.000
_cell.angle_alpha   90.00
_cell.angle_beta   90.00
_cell.angle_gamma   90.00
#
_symmetry.space_group_name_H-M   'P 1'
#
loop_
_entity.id
_entity.type
_entity.pdbx_description
1 polymer ?
#
loop_
_entity_poly.entity_id
_entity_poly.type
_entity_poly.pdbx_seq_one_letter_code
_entity_poly.pdbx_strand_id
1 'polypeptide(L)'
;MIMAINVEQTKKYYKDIKQEDLCDCNYCKNYYLQVKDAYPKVAEFLDSIGIDIEKPFETSPLEPDEHGMLEYCICQYIVIGSAPSELSKEIENVKIDISESHPSTDLIQEHFVIDIYPICLKWIL
;
A
#
# COMPACT_ATOMS: atom_id res chain seq x y z
N MET A 1 -0.44 23.11 -14.04
CA MET A 1 -1.49 22.21 -13.53
C MET A 1 -1.17 22.00 -12.06
N ILE A 2 -2.07 22.36 -11.15
CA ILE A 2 -1.81 22.23 -9.70
C ILE A 2 -2.04 20.76 -9.35
N MET A 3 -0.95 20.04 -9.08
CA MET A 3 -0.97 18.69 -8.53
C MET A 3 -1.64 18.76 -7.16
N ALA A 4 -2.68 17.98 -6.94
CA ALA A 4 -3.39 17.98 -5.67
C ALA A 4 -3.78 16.54 -5.31
N ILE A 5 -2.92 15.89 -4.54
CA ILE A 5 -3.34 14.74 -3.73
C ILE A 5 -4.48 15.23 -2.84
N ASN A 6 -5.62 14.55 -2.91
CA ASN A 6 -6.77 14.85 -2.09
C ASN A 6 -6.74 14.00 -0.82
N VAL A 7 -5.93 14.43 0.15
CA VAL A 7 -5.72 13.71 1.42
C VAL A 7 -7.04 13.42 2.14
N GLU A 8 -7.98 14.37 2.16
CA GLU A 8 -9.28 14.16 2.83
C GLU A 8 -10.11 13.06 2.17
N GLN A 9 -10.17 13.03 0.83
CA GLN A 9 -10.88 11.97 0.12
C GLN A 9 -10.15 10.63 0.17
N THR A 10 -8.81 10.61 0.16
CA THR A 10 -8.04 9.39 0.38
C THR A 10 -8.33 8.83 1.77
N LYS A 11 -8.30 9.66 2.83
CA LYS A 11 -8.67 9.22 4.19
C LYS A 11 -10.09 8.67 4.26
N LYS A 12 -11.04 9.30 3.57
CA LYS A 12 -12.42 8.82 3.51
C LYS A 12 -12.50 7.46 2.80
N TYR A 13 -11.85 7.32 1.64
CA TYR A 13 -11.78 6.07 0.89
C TYR A 13 -11.29 4.91 1.78
N TYR A 14 -10.16 5.09 2.47
CA TYR A 14 -9.60 4.07 3.37
C TYR A 14 -10.47 3.80 4.60
N LYS A 15 -11.17 4.81 5.12
CA LYS A 15 -12.10 4.63 6.24
C LYS A 15 -13.32 3.78 5.86
N ASP A 16 -13.78 3.89 4.62
CA ASP A 16 -14.95 3.17 4.11
C ASP A 16 -14.64 1.69 3.79
N ILE A 17 -13.37 1.34 3.54
CA ILE A 17 -12.91 -0.05 3.39
C ILE A 17 -13.05 -0.80 4.72
N LYS A 18 -13.82 -1.88 4.72
CA LYS A 18 -13.95 -2.80 5.84
C LYS A 18 -13.04 -4.01 5.66
N GLN A 19 -12.86 -4.76 6.74
CA GLN A 19 -12.08 -6.01 6.70
C GLN A 19 -12.65 -7.03 5.71
N GLU A 20 -13.96 -7.07 5.52
CA GLU A 20 -14.66 -7.95 4.57
C GLU A 20 -14.41 -7.59 3.10
N ASP A 21 -13.96 -6.36 2.83
CA ASP A 21 -13.61 -5.90 1.48
C ASP A 21 -12.15 -6.27 1.11
N LEU A 22 -11.32 -6.61 2.11
CA LEU A 22 -9.93 -7.02 1.90
C LEU A 22 -9.84 -8.49 1.54
N CYS A 23 -8.86 -8.83 0.70
CA CYS A 23 -8.51 -10.22 0.41
C CYS A 23 -8.17 -10.97 1.71
N ASP A 24 -8.79 -12.14 1.91
CA ASP A 24 -8.68 -12.93 3.13
C ASP A 24 -7.72 -14.13 3.00
N CYS A 25 -6.90 -14.19 1.95
CA CYS A 25 -5.88 -15.22 1.81
C CYS A 25 -4.81 -15.08 2.91
N ASN A 26 -4.05 -16.15 3.18
CA ASN A 26 -3.03 -16.12 4.23
C ASN A 26 -1.93 -15.08 3.95
N TYR A 27 -1.54 -14.85 2.69
CA TYR A 27 -0.54 -13.83 2.38
C TYR A 27 -1.01 -12.41 2.73
N CYS A 28 -2.25 -12.05 2.39
CA CYS A 28 -2.81 -10.74 2.72
C CYS A 28 -3.04 -10.60 4.23
N LYS A 29 -3.55 -11.64 4.91
CA LYS A 29 -3.65 -11.68 6.37
C LYS A 29 -2.30 -11.45 7.06
N ASN A 30 -1.26 -12.13 6.59
CA ASN A 30 0.09 -11.99 7.13
C ASN A 30 0.59 -10.54 7.02
N TYR A 31 0.20 -9.84 5.96
CA TYR A 31 0.57 -8.46 5.69
C TYR A 31 -0.08 -7.48 6.67
N TYR A 32 -1.42 -7.37 6.65
CA TYR A 32 -2.13 -6.34 7.41
C TYR A 32 -2.11 -6.57 8.92
N LEU A 33 -1.76 -7.78 9.39
CA LEU A 33 -1.55 -8.06 10.81
C LEU A 33 -0.22 -7.52 11.35
N GLN A 34 0.74 -7.17 10.48
CA GLN A 34 2.13 -6.89 10.90
C GLN A 34 2.70 -5.61 10.31
N VAL A 35 2.30 -5.22 9.09
CA VAL A 35 3.02 -4.21 8.30
C VAL A 35 3.17 -2.87 9.03
N LYS A 36 2.15 -2.44 9.75
CA LYS A 36 2.16 -1.17 10.49
C LYS A 36 3.16 -1.15 11.63
N ASP A 37 3.26 -2.25 12.37
CA ASP A 37 4.19 -2.41 13.48
C ASP A 37 5.63 -2.63 12.98
N ALA A 38 5.78 -3.32 11.85
CA ALA A 38 7.08 -3.60 11.24
C ALA A 38 7.69 -2.36 10.54
N TYR A 39 6.85 -1.51 9.94
CA TYR A 39 7.27 -0.35 9.15
C TYR A 39 6.56 0.95 9.59
N PRO A 40 6.73 1.39 10.86
CA PRO A 40 5.97 2.51 11.41
C PRO A 40 6.25 3.85 10.70
N LYS A 41 7.47 4.06 10.16
CA LYS A 41 7.78 5.29 9.41
C LYS A 41 7.15 5.32 8.02
N VAL A 42 7.02 4.17 7.38
CA VAL A 42 6.28 4.03 6.13
C VAL A 42 4.80 4.28 6.40
N ALA A 43 4.26 3.67 7.46
CA ALA A 43 2.88 3.88 7.89
C ALA A 43 2.58 5.36 8.20
N GLU A 44 3.47 6.07 8.90
CA GLU A 44 3.34 7.50 9.19
C GLU A 44 3.33 8.34 7.90
N PHE A 45 4.21 8.04 6.95
CA PHE A 45 4.22 8.72 5.67
C PHE A 45 2.93 8.48 4.88
N LEU A 46 2.46 7.24 4.80
CA LEU A 46 1.22 6.89 4.10
C LEU A 46 0.01 7.57 4.76
N ASP A 47 -0.07 7.62 6.09
CA ASP A 47 -1.13 8.36 6.80
C ASP A 47 -1.10 9.87 6.51
N SER A 48 0.09 10.45 6.33
CA SER A 48 0.24 11.87 5.98
C SER A 48 -0.40 12.22 4.63
N ILE A 49 -0.51 11.25 3.70
CA ILE A 49 -1.22 11.38 2.42
C ILE A 49 -2.60 10.70 2.42
N GLY A 50 -3.03 10.18 3.57
CA GLY A 50 -4.36 9.66 3.83
C GLY A 50 -4.57 8.16 3.60
N ILE A 51 -3.49 7.42 3.41
CA ILE A 51 -3.48 5.99 3.13
C ILE A 51 -3.38 5.22 4.45
N ASP A 52 -4.19 4.16 4.57
CA ASP A 52 -4.04 3.17 5.63
C ASP A 52 -3.21 1.99 5.12
N ILE A 53 -2.00 1.82 5.66
CA ILE A 53 -1.05 0.75 5.28
C ILE A 53 -1.60 -0.66 5.54
N GLU A 54 -2.60 -0.81 6.41
CA GLU A 54 -3.19 -2.12 6.70
C GLU A 54 -4.24 -2.53 5.65
N LYS A 55 -4.50 -1.68 4.64
CA LYS A 55 -5.55 -1.88 3.63
C LYS A 55 -5.00 -1.80 2.21
N PRO A 56 -4.06 -2.68 1.82
CA PRO A 56 -3.50 -2.67 0.48
C PRO A 56 -4.60 -2.88 -0.57
N PHE A 57 -4.44 -2.23 -1.72
CA PHE A 57 -5.25 -2.52 -2.91
C PHE A 57 -4.87 -3.88 -3.51
N GLU A 58 -3.57 -4.13 -3.64
CA GLU A 58 -3.02 -5.40 -4.13
C GLU A 58 -1.71 -5.69 -3.41
N THR A 59 -1.39 -6.97 -3.23
CA THR A 59 -0.09 -7.40 -2.70
C THR A 59 0.46 -8.53 -3.56
N SER A 60 1.74 -8.42 -3.92
CA SER A 60 2.47 -9.44 -4.68
C SER A 60 3.50 -10.10 -3.76
N PRO A 61 3.12 -11.16 -3.00
CA PRO A 61 4.05 -11.92 -2.19
C PRO A 61 4.93 -12.84 -3.04
N LEU A 62 6.15 -13.08 -2.58
CA LEU A 62 6.98 -14.22 -2.99
C LEU A 62 6.70 -15.43 -2.08
N GLU A 63 7.55 -16.46 -2.12
CA GLU A 63 7.49 -17.55 -1.14
C GLU A 63 8.34 -17.19 0.10
N PRO A 64 7.96 -17.68 1.30
CA PRO A 64 8.81 -17.55 2.48
C PRO A 64 10.18 -18.21 2.27
N ASP A 65 11.24 -17.54 2.75
CA ASP A 65 12.60 -18.09 2.72
C ASP A 65 12.83 -19.16 3.80
N GLU A 66 14.07 -19.70 3.87
CA GLU A 66 14.45 -20.72 4.86
C GLU A 66 14.38 -20.24 6.33
N HIS A 67 14.28 -18.93 6.54
CA HIS A 67 14.12 -18.30 7.85
C HIS A 67 12.65 -17.94 8.16
N GLY A 68 11.73 -18.25 7.25
CA GLY A 68 10.31 -17.92 7.37
C GLY A 68 10.04 -16.42 7.16
N MET A 69 10.91 -15.71 6.44
CA MET A 69 10.67 -14.34 6.01
C MET A 69 10.00 -14.34 4.65
N LEU A 70 8.88 -13.62 4.55
CA LEU A 70 8.11 -13.44 3.34
C LEU A 70 8.36 -12.03 2.79
N GLU A 71 8.85 -11.94 1.56
CA GLU A 71 8.95 -10.69 0.83
C GLU A 71 7.66 -10.43 0.03
N TYR A 72 7.13 -9.23 0.16
CA TYR A 72 6.16 -8.66 -0.75
C TYR A 72 6.92 -7.75 -1.72
N CYS A 73 7.08 -8.20 -2.96
CA CYS A 73 7.88 -7.50 -3.95
C CYS A 73 7.18 -6.25 -4.49
N ILE A 74 5.86 -6.15 -4.32
CA ILE A 74 5.02 -4.97 -4.60
C ILE A 74 3.82 -4.98 -3.63
N CYS A 75 3.51 -3.85 -3.01
CA CYS A 75 2.22 -3.60 -2.35
C CYS A 75 1.62 -2.29 -2.87
N GLN A 76 0.38 -2.33 -3.34
CA GLN A 76 -0.24 -1.22 -4.06
C GLN A 76 -1.25 -0.48 -3.21
N TYR A 77 -1.33 0.84 -3.36
CA TYR A 77 -2.26 1.71 -2.64
C TYR A 77 -2.86 2.76 -3.56
N ILE A 78 -4.13 3.07 -3.36
CA ILE A 78 -4.86 4.06 -4.16
C ILE A 78 -4.75 5.43 -3.50
N VAL A 79 -4.47 6.45 -4.31
CA VAL A 79 -4.43 7.85 -3.88
C VAL A 79 -5.43 8.64 -4.69
N ILE A 80 -6.35 9.33 -4.03
CA ILE A 80 -7.36 10.15 -4.70
C ILE A 80 -6.75 11.49 -5.12
N GLY A 81 -7.03 11.91 -6.36
CA GLY A 81 -6.49 13.11 -6.98
C GLY A 81 -5.53 12.79 -8.13
N SER A 82 -4.87 13.81 -8.65
CA SER A 82 -3.93 13.67 -9.77
C SER A 82 -2.54 13.25 -9.29
N ALA A 83 -1.92 12.30 -10.00
CA ALA A 83 -0.54 11.89 -9.75
C ALA A 83 0.42 13.08 -9.91
N PRO A 84 1.48 13.17 -9.09
CA PRO A 84 2.58 14.08 -9.37
C PRO A 84 3.34 13.61 -10.64
N SER A 85 4.09 14.51 -11.29
CA SER A 85 4.93 14.16 -12.45
C SER A 85 6.02 13.15 -12.09
N GLU A 86 6.45 13.16 -10.84
CA GLU A 86 7.41 12.23 -10.28
C GLU A 86 7.11 12.07 -8.79
N LEU A 87 7.13 10.83 -8.33
CA LEU A 87 7.16 10.46 -6.92
C LEU A 87 8.09 9.26 -6.85
N SER A 88 9.26 9.46 -6.24
CA SER A 88 10.16 8.40 -5.87
C SER A 88 10.75 8.72 -4.52
N LYS A 89 10.49 7.87 -3.54
CA LYS A 89 10.91 8.07 -2.16
C LYS A 89 11.38 6.75 -1.58
N GLU A 90 12.37 6.80 -0.71
CA GLU A 90 12.83 5.64 0.04
C GLU A 90 12.75 5.95 1.54
N ILE A 91 12.10 5.05 2.29
CA ILE A 91 11.95 5.12 3.74
C ILE A 91 12.31 3.75 4.30
N GLU A 92 13.37 3.66 5.10
CA GLU A 92 13.78 2.39 5.74
C GLU A 92 14.03 1.25 4.74
N ASN A 93 14.63 1.57 3.58
CA ASN A 93 14.85 0.67 2.44
C ASN A 93 13.57 0.21 1.72
N VAL A 94 12.42 0.81 2.02
CA VAL A 94 11.17 0.65 1.28
C VAL A 94 11.06 1.80 0.29
N LYS A 95 11.03 1.46 -1.00
CA LYS A 95 10.74 2.39 -2.09
C LYS A 95 9.26 2.63 -2.19
N ILE A 96 8.91 3.85 -2.59
CA ILE A 96 7.55 4.31 -2.82
C ILE A 96 7.57 5.07 -4.14
N ASP A 97 6.90 4.51 -5.14
CA ASP A 97 6.87 5.03 -6.51
C ASP A 97 5.42 5.07 -7.03
N ILE A 98 5.16 5.86 -8.08
CA ILE A 98 3.88 5.75 -8.81
C ILE A 98 3.86 4.41 -9.53
N SER A 99 2.76 3.67 -9.38
CA SER A 99 2.59 2.41 -10.06
C SER A 99 2.32 2.62 -11.55
N GLU A 100 3.12 1.96 -12.39
CA GLU A 100 2.94 1.94 -13.84
C GLU A 100 2.00 0.80 -14.29
N SER A 101 1.73 -0.16 -13.40
CA SER A 101 0.94 -1.36 -13.71
C SER A 101 0.17 -1.83 -12.49
N HIS A 102 -1.15 -1.76 -12.55
CA HIS A 102 -2.06 -2.23 -11.50
C HIS A 102 -3.37 -2.78 -12.10
N PRO A 103 -4.11 -3.62 -11.38
CA PRO A 103 -5.47 -4.03 -11.78
C PRO A 103 -6.41 -2.83 -11.95
N SER A 104 -7.55 -3.03 -12.65
CA SER A 104 -8.61 -2.00 -12.67
C SER A 104 -9.04 -1.70 -11.23
N THR A 105 -9.14 -0.41 -10.89
CA THR A 105 -9.59 0.05 -9.58
C THR A 105 -11.11 0.22 -9.52
N ASP A 106 -11.77 0.23 -10.68
CA ASP A 106 -13.21 0.51 -10.86
C ASP A 106 -13.67 1.88 -10.28
N LEU A 107 -12.74 2.76 -9.93
CA LEU A 107 -13.02 4.09 -9.41
C LEU A 107 -13.28 5.08 -10.55
N ILE A 108 -14.40 5.80 -10.46
CA ILE A 108 -14.77 6.86 -11.41
C ILE A 108 -14.02 8.17 -11.12
N GLN A 109 -13.75 8.44 -9.84
CA GLN A 109 -13.04 9.65 -9.42
C GLN A 109 -11.58 9.60 -9.85
N GLU A 110 -10.98 10.76 -10.12
CA GLU A 110 -9.56 10.85 -10.45
C GLU A 110 -8.70 10.31 -9.30
N HIS A 111 -7.78 9.40 -9.63
CA HIS A 111 -6.90 8.74 -8.69
C HIS A 111 -5.66 8.19 -9.42
N PHE A 112 -4.67 7.78 -8.65
CA PHE A 112 -3.51 7.01 -9.11
C PHE A 112 -3.16 5.94 -8.10
N VAL A 113 -2.28 5.01 -8.48
CA VAL A 113 -1.80 3.95 -7.60
C VAL A 113 -0.33 4.19 -7.30
N ILE A 114 0.10 3.91 -6.06
CA ILE A 114 1.50 3.87 -5.67
C ILE A 114 1.90 2.44 -5.32
N ASP A 115 3.14 2.10 -5.62
CA ASP A 115 3.79 0.86 -5.20
C ASP A 115 4.66 1.15 -3.97
N ILE A 116 4.63 0.26 -2.97
CA ILE A 116 5.63 0.22 -1.90
C ILE A 116 6.35 -1.12 -1.92
N TYR A 117 7.69 -1.10 -1.91
CA TYR A 117 8.49 -2.32 -2.02
C TYR A 117 9.99 -2.16 -1.72
N PRO A 118 10.67 -3.24 -1.33
CA PRO A 118 10.11 -4.49 -0.82
C PRO A 118 9.58 -4.30 0.61
N ILE A 119 8.58 -5.10 1.00
CA ILE A 119 8.17 -5.26 2.41
C ILE A 119 8.52 -6.68 2.84
N CYS A 120 9.28 -6.85 3.91
CA CYS A 120 9.69 -8.17 4.41
C CYS A 120 9.09 -8.40 5.80
N LEU A 121 8.24 -9.42 5.91
CA LEU A 121 7.53 -9.75 7.15
C LEU A 121 7.76 -11.20 7.52
N LYS A 122 7.72 -11.53 8.80
CA LYS A 122 7.75 -12.93 9.24
C LYS A 122 6.45 -13.62 8.83
N TRP A 123 6.53 -14.86 8.36
CA TRP A 123 5.35 -15.69 8.10
C TRP A 123 4.76 -16.22 9.41
N ILE A 124 3.48 -15.93 9.68
CA ILE A 124 2.81 -16.28 10.96
C ILE A 124 1.51 -17.08 10.80
N LEU A 125 1.15 -17.54 9.59
CA LEU A 125 -0.13 -18.17 9.28
C LEU A 125 -0.04 -19.62 8.79
#